data_AF-A0AAP0K426-F1
#
_entry.id   AF-A0AAP0K426-F1
#
_cell.length_a   1.000
_cell.length_b   1.000
_cell.length_c   1.000
_cell.angle_alpha   90.00
_cell.angle_beta   90.00
_cell.angle_gamma   90.00
#
_symmetry.space_group_name_H-M   'P 1'
#
loop_
_entity.id
_entity.type
_entity.pdbx_description
1 polymer ?
#
loop_
_entity_poly.entity_id
_entity_poly.type
_entity_poly.pdbx_seq_one_letter_code
_entity_poly.pdbx_strand_id
1 'polypeptide(L)'
;MLNWKDHEEEEIKLSAAEILSKLTEKKQTSLRIVAISGSMESISSLLHITNHPSRVAPEEVSEKEIMYDQGNYKYSALNHLGLLIMKKLAEHHDICGKIGKTRGLLPRIVDFTDPREKLRINETMTESHVLVVKRSLELLKNLVRTAGSAGALLRRRISTNVFTISNIREILCFEGKHVKLQMLGIHILTSLGLEDDAKESIGSIGGIL
;
A
#
# COMPACT_ATOMS: atom_id res chain seq x y z
N MET A 1 15.69 12.93 -3.26
CA MET A 1 16.61 11.77 -3.29
C MET A 1 15.94 10.44 -3.70
N LEU A 2 14.66 10.43 -4.10
CA LEU A 2 13.98 9.39 -4.89
C LEU A 2 12.88 10.03 -5.76
N ASN A 3 12.89 11.36 -5.86
CA ASN A 3 11.86 12.21 -6.45
C ASN A 3 12.23 12.68 -7.87
N TRP A 4 13.19 12.00 -8.50
CA TRP A 4 13.52 12.19 -9.91
C TRP A 4 12.27 11.94 -10.77
N LYS A 5 12.07 12.84 -11.72
CA LYS A 5 10.88 12.88 -12.61
C LYS A 5 11.24 12.61 -14.07
N ASP A 6 12.52 12.63 -14.40
CA ASP A 6 12.99 12.48 -15.77
C ASP A 6 13.07 10.99 -16.13
N HIS A 7 12.62 10.66 -17.34
CA HIS A 7 12.53 9.28 -17.82
C HIS A 7 13.91 8.60 -17.92
N GLU A 8 14.97 9.40 -18.11
CA GLU A 8 16.37 8.96 -18.13
C GLU A 8 16.91 8.60 -16.74
N GLU A 9 16.28 9.08 -15.67
CA GLU A 9 16.71 8.84 -14.28
C GLU A 9 15.90 7.74 -13.59
N GLU A 10 14.94 7.12 -14.30
CA GLU A 10 14.10 6.06 -13.75
C GLU A 10 14.90 4.82 -13.33
N GLU A 11 15.94 4.46 -14.07
CA GLU A 11 16.82 3.34 -13.73
C GLU A 11 17.62 3.62 -12.46
N ILE A 12 18.06 4.88 -12.29
CA ILE A 12 18.72 5.35 -11.08
C ILE A 12 17.74 5.32 -9.90
N LYS A 13 16.48 5.75 -10.11
CA LYS A 13 15.43 5.72 -9.11
C LYS A 13 15.12 4.29 -8.66
N LEU A 14 15.06 3.33 -9.58
CA LEU A 14 14.87 1.92 -9.28
C LEU A 14 16.04 1.36 -8.47
N SER A 15 17.27 1.57 -8.92
CA SER A 15 18.50 1.12 -8.24
C SER A 15 18.61 1.71 -6.83
N ALA A 16 18.30 3.00 -6.67
CA ALA A 16 18.27 3.66 -5.38
C ALA A 16 17.20 3.07 -4.44
N ALA A 17 16.02 2.76 -4.96
CA ALA A 17 14.95 2.11 -4.19
C ALA A 17 15.35 0.69 -3.76
N GLU A 18 16.01 -0.09 -4.62
CA GLU A 18 16.52 -1.42 -4.26
C GLU A 18 17.55 -1.35 -3.13
N ILE A 19 18.53 -0.45 -3.23
CA ILE A 19 19.54 -0.23 -2.18
C ILE A 19 18.84 0.20 -0.89
N LEU A 20 17.90 1.14 -0.95
CA LEU A 20 17.17 1.62 0.22
C LEU A 20 16.36 0.48 0.87
N SER A 21 15.78 -0.41 0.08
CA SER A 21 15.05 -1.57 0.58
C SER A 21 15.94 -2.53 1.38
N LYS A 22 17.22 -2.67 1.01
CA LYS A 22 18.20 -3.48 1.75
C LYS A 22 18.68 -2.75 3.01
N LEU A 23 18.91 -1.44 2.91
CA LEU A 23 19.38 -0.62 4.02
C LEU A 23 18.38 -0.51 5.18
N THR A 24 17.08 -0.54 4.87
CA THR A 24 15.98 -0.42 5.86
C THR A 24 15.76 -1.68 6.72
N GLU A 25 16.57 -2.72 6.57
CA GLU A 25 16.51 -3.92 7.43
C GLU A 25 16.99 -3.67 8.86
N LYS A 26 17.88 -2.69 9.04
CA LYS A 26 18.43 -2.36 10.37
C LYS A 26 17.67 -1.18 10.96
N LYS A 27 17.18 -1.33 12.20
CA LYS A 27 16.49 -0.27 12.95
C LYS A 27 17.25 1.06 12.94
N GLN A 28 18.57 1.03 13.21
CA GLN A 28 19.38 2.24 13.23
C GLN A 28 19.37 2.98 11.89
N THR A 29 19.41 2.25 10.78
CA THR A 29 19.36 2.83 9.43
C THR A 29 17.98 3.40 9.13
N SER A 30 16.92 2.68 9.49
CA SER A 30 15.54 3.15 9.39
C SER A 30 15.35 4.48 10.12
N LEU A 31 15.84 4.60 11.35
CA LEU A 31 15.76 5.86 12.11
C LEU A 31 16.53 7.00 11.43
N ARG A 32 17.72 6.73 10.87
CA ARG A 32 18.50 7.72 10.13
C ARG A 32 17.81 8.19 8.86
N ILE A 33 17.24 7.28 8.08
CA ILE A 33 16.50 7.61 6.86
C ILE A 33 15.34 8.54 7.20
N VAL A 34 14.58 8.18 8.23
CA VAL A 34 13.38 8.92 8.64
C VAL A 34 13.70 10.22 9.41
N ALA A 35 14.96 10.41 9.81
CA ALA A 35 15.45 11.69 10.32
C ALA A 35 15.74 12.70 9.20
N ILE A 36 15.93 12.25 7.95
CA ILE A 36 16.10 13.13 6.80
C ILE A 36 14.76 13.78 6.47
N SER A 37 14.75 15.11 6.42
CA SER A 37 13.58 15.88 6.02
C SER A 37 13.14 15.54 4.60
N GLY A 38 11.84 15.37 4.37
CA GLY A 38 11.30 15.01 3.05
C GLY A 38 11.48 13.53 2.67
N SER A 39 12.06 12.69 3.54
CA SER A 39 12.31 11.28 3.23
C SER A 39 11.04 10.49 2.97
N MET A 40 9.98 10.72 3.74
CA MET A 40 8.70 10.02 3.57
C MET A 40 8.01 10.42 2.27
N GLU A 41 8.05 11.71 1.92
CA GLU A 41 7.54 12.24 0.66
C GLU A 41 8.32 11.64 -0.51
N SER A 42 9.64 11.53 -0.36
CA SER A 42 10.53 10.93 -1.36
C SER A 42 10.31 9.42 -1.52
N ILE A 43 10.02 8.67 -0.45
CA ILE A 43 9.67 7.24 -0.56
C ILE A 43 8.26 7.11 -1.14
N SER A 44 7.34 8.00 -0.78
CA SER A 44 5.97 8.06 -1.31
C SER A 44 5.93 8.33 -2.81
N SER A 45 6.94 9.01 -3.38
CA SER A 45 7.04 9.19 -4.84
C SER A 45 7.43 7.93 -5.62
N LEU A 46 7.69 6.80 -4.94
CA LEU A 46 7.77 5.47 -5.57
C LEU A 46 6.39 4.85 -5.78
N LEU A 47 5.35 5.35 -5.10
CA LEU A 47 4.01 4.81 -5.12
C LEU A 47 3.14 5.51 -6.16
N HIS A 48 2.94 4.86 -7.29
CA HIS A 48 2.14 5.27 -8.43
C HIS A 48 0.83 4.48 -8.46
N ILE A 49 -0.29 5.16 -8.24
CA ILE A 49 -1.63 4.59 -8.43
C ILE A 49 -2.02 4.89 -9.87
N THR A 50 -2.14 3.85 -10.69
CA THR A 50 -2.67 3.95 -12.04
C THR A 50 -4.19 4.02 -11.96
N ASN A 51 -4.74 5.22 -11.80
CA ASN A 51 -6.18 5.43 -11.97
C ASN A 51 -6.55 5.18 -13.44
N HIS A 52 -6.97 3.97 -13.80
CA HIS A 52 -7.59 3.74 -15.10
C HIS A 52 -9.11 3.76 -14.98
N PRO A 53 -9.75 4.83 -15.46
CA PRO A 53 -11.05 4.69 -16.08
C PRO A 53 -11.04 5.41 -17.43
N SER A 54 -10.85 4.71 -18.54
CA SER A 54 -11.65 5.01 -19.73
C SER A 54 -11.58 3.91 -20.76
N ARG A 55 -12.76 3.33 -20.98
CA ARG A 55 -13.22 2.65 -22.19
C ARG A 55 -12.74 3.40 -23.43
N VAL A 56 -11.75 2.86 -24.14
CA VAL A 56 -11.57 3.14 -25.57
C VAL A 56 -12.10 1.92 -26.30
N ALA A 57 -13.04 2.17 -27.22
CA ALA A 57 -13.65 1.16 -28.07
C ALA A 57 -12.57 0.43 -28.90
N PRO A 58 -12.82 -0.83 -29.31
CA PRO A 58 -11.81 -1.63 -29.98
C PRO A 58 -11.69 -1.23 -31.45
N GLU A 59 -10.88 -0.23 -31.76
CA GLU A 59 -10.44 0.02 -33.14
C GLU A 59 -8.93 0.29 -33.20
N GLU A 60 -8.29 -0.62 -33.93
CA GLU A 60 -6.96 -0.59 -34.56
C GLU A 60 -5.70 -0.76 -33.68
N VAL A 61 -5.12 -1.95 -33.84
CA VAL A 61 -3.82 -2.41 -33.31
C VAL A 61 -2.72 -1.45 -33.77
N SER A 62 -2.32 -0.57 -32.86
CA SER A 62 -1.23 0.40 -33.03
C SER A 62 -0.05 -0.02 -32.15
N GLU A 63 1.18 0.15 -32.67
CA GLU A 63 2.50 -0.10 -32.05
C GLU A 63 2.68 0.44 -30.61
N LYS A 64 1.69 1.15 -30.06
CA LYS A 64 1.55 1.54 -28.67
C LYS A 64 1.53 0.34 -27.71
N GLU A 65 1.07 -0.85 -28.07
CA GLU A 65 0.95 -1.96 -27.10
C GLU A 65 2.29 -2.41 -26.46
N ILE A 66 3.44 -2.25 -27.13
CA ILE A 66 4.75 -2.69 -26.62
C ILE A 66 5.33 -1.71 -25.56
N MET A 67 5.03 -0.41 -25.67
CA MET A 67 5.55 0.60 -24.75
C MET A 67 4.77 0.65 -23.41
N TYR A 68 3.51 0.21 -23.42
CA TYR A 68 2.64 0.22 -22.25
C TYR A 68 2.96 -0.93 -21.28
N ASP A 69 3.42 -2.07 -21.79
CA ASP A 69 3.80 -3.22 -20.95
C ASP A 69 5.07 -2.95 -20.11
N GLN A 70 6.08 -2.31 -20.71
CA GLN A 70 7.31 -1.91 -20.01
C GLN A 70 7.07 -0.83 -18.94
N GLY A 71 6.22 0.18 -19.23
CA GLY A 71 5.86 1.21 -18.26
C GLY A 71 5.08 0.65 -17.06
N ASN A 72 4.11 -0.23 -17.33
CA ASN A 72 3.32 -0.90 -16.30
C ASN A 72 4.18 -1.83 -15.42
N TYR A 73 5.12 -2.56 -16.01
CA TYR A 73 6.08 -3.40 -15.28
C TYR A 73 6.98 -2.57 -14.35
N LYS A 74 7.53 -1.44 -14.82
CA LYS A 74 8.38 -0.56 -14.00
C LYS A 74 7.62 0.09 -12.84
N TYR A 75 6.40 0.58 -13.06
CA TYR A 75 5.57 1.10 -11.96
C TYR A 75 5.22 0.00 -10.95
N SER A 76 4.98 -1.23 -11.41
CA SER A 76 4.79 -2.38 -10.52
C SER A 76 6.02 -2.63 -9.63
N ALA A 77 7.23 -2.59 -10.19
CA ALA A 77 8.48 -2.74 -9.44
C ALA A 77 8.72 -1.61 -8.42
N LEU A 78 8.48 -0.36 -8.82
CA LEU A 78 8.60 0.80 -7.93
C LEU A 78 7.56 0.76 -6.80
N ASN A 79 6.30 0.45 -7.10
CA ASN A 79 5.24 0.27 -6.10
C ASN A 79 5.61 -0.82 -5.09
N HIS A 80 6.08 -1.95 -5.60
CA HIS A 80 6.54 -3.07 -4.81
C HIS A 80 7.67 -2.66 -3.85
N LEU A 81 8.71 -1.97 -4.33
CA LEU A 81 9.83 -1.49 -3.52
C LEU A 81 9.40 -0.42 -2.51
N GLY A 82 8.59 0.55 -2.94
CA GLY A 82 8.07 1.62 -2.08
C GLY A 82 7.29 1.06 -0.90
N LEU A 83 6.37 0.13 -1.15
CA LEU A 83 5.59 -0.54 -0.09
C LEU A 83 6.49 -1.38 0.83
N LEU A 84 7.53 -2.03 0.30
CA LEU A 84 8.47 -2.80 1.13
C LEU A 84 9.31 -1.93 2.04
N ILE A 85 9.86 -0.83 1.51
CA ILE A 85 10.61 0.15 2.30
C ILE A 85 9.71 0.67 3.42
N MET A 86 8.50 1.13 3.09
CA MET A 86 7.55 1.62 4.10
C MET A 86 7.16 0.54 5.10
N LYS A 87 6.94 -0.71 4.67
CA LYS A 87 6.66 -1.83 5.57
C LYS A 87 7.79 -2.05 6.56
N LYS A 88 9.04 -2.13 6.08
CA LYS A 88 10.24 -2.30 6.93
C LYS A 88 10.37 -1.13 7.91
N LEU A 89 10.15 0.10 7.45
CA LEU A 89 10.14 1.29 8.29
C LEU A 89 9.05 1.23 9.37
N ALA A 90 7.85 0.73 9.04
CA ALA A 90 6.72 0.59 9.96
C ALA A 90 6.86 -0.55 10.97
N GLU A 91 7.90 -1.40 10.88
CA GLU A 91 8.21 -2.37 11.94
C GLU A 91 8.60 -1.69 13.27
N HIS A 92 8.87 -0.39 13.23
CA HIS A 92 9.21 0.41 14.41
C HIS A 92 8.13 1.47 14.68
N HIS A 93 7.49 1.36 15.86
CA HIS A 93 6.33 2.18 16.24
C HIS A 93 6.60 3.70 16.24
N ASP A 94 7.84 4.11 16.51
CA ASP A 94 8.29 5.49 16.48
C ASP A 94 8.30 6.09 15.06
N ILE A 95 8.45 5.26 14.03
CA ILE A 95 8.37 5.66 12.63
C ILE A 95 6.92 5.69 12.13
N CYS A 96 6.05 4.80 12.61
CA CYS A 96 4.64 4.75 12.21
C CYS A 96 3.92 6.10 12.34
N GLY A 97 4.18 6.84 13.42
CA GLY A 97 3.61 8.16 13.63
C GLY A 97 4.01 9.18 12.55
N LYS A 98 5.23 9.07 12.00
CA LYS A 98 5.69 9.92 10.89
C LYS A 98 5.01 9.53 9.57
N ILE A 99 4.92 8.23 9.27
CA ILE A 99 4.18 7.71 8.11
C ILE A 99 2.73 8.23 8.13
N GLY A 100 2.07 8.16 9.29
CA GLY A 100 0.72 8.67 9.45
C GLY A 100 0.61 10.17 9.17
N LYS A 101 1.57 10.97 9.64
CA LYS A 101 1.57 12.44 9.48
C LYS A 101 1.86 12.89 8.05
N THR A 102 2.54 12.09 7.24
CA THR A 102 2.81 12.43 5.83
C THR A 102 1.51 12.59 5.05
N ARG A 103 1.33 13.77 4.45
CA ARG A 103 0.09 14.16 3.77
C ARG A 103 -0.22 13.21 2.62
N GLY A 104 -1.46 12.73 2.56
CA GLY A 104 -1.95 11.87 1.48
C GLY A 104 -1.38 10.45 1.46
N LEU A 105 -0.46 10.10 2.37
CA LEU A 105 0.19 8.79 2.35
C LEU A 105 -0.72 7.66 2.83
N LEU A 106 -1.52 7.87 3.89
CA LEU A 106 -2.44 6.85 4.38
C LEU A 106 -3.51 6.47 3.32
N PRO A 107 -4.22 7.41 2.67
CA PRO A 107 -5.12 7.06 1.57
C PRO A 107 -4.41 6.31 0.46
N ARG A 108 -3.22 6.78 0.05
CA ARG A 108 -2.42 6.11 -1.00
C ARG A 108 -2.06 4.66 -0.64
N ILE A 109 -1.73 4.37 0.62
CA ILE A 109 -1.47 2.99 1.08
C ILE A 109 -2.75 2.14 1.00
N VAL A 110 -3.89 2.71 1.37
CA VAL A 110 -5.19 2.04 1.31
C VAL A 110 -5.58 1.71 -0.13
N ASP A 111 -5.27 2.57 -1.10
CA ASP A 111 -5.56 2.29 -2.51
C ASP A 111 -4.88 1.00 -2.99
N PHE A 112 -3.66 0.70 -2.52
CA PHE A 112 -2.97 -0.58 -2.81
C PHE A 112 -3.53 -1.81 -2.07
N THR A 113 -4.60 -1.66 -1.28
CA THR A 113 -5.28 -2.81 -0.64
C THR A 113 -6.50 -3.28 -1.41
N ASP A 114 -6.88 -2.59 -2.48
CA ASP A 114 -8.00 -2.98 -3.31
C ASP A 114 -7.73 -4.35 -3.96
N PRO A 115 -8.52 -5.40 -3.64
CA PRO A 115 -8.36 -6.68 -4.31
C PRO A 115 -8.82 -6.65 -5.77
N ARG A 116 -9.58 -5.62 -6.20
CA ARG A 116 -10.30 -5.53 -7.47
C ARG A 116 -9.60 -4.75 -8.58
N GLU A 117 -8.46 -4.10 -8.35
CA GLU A 117 -7.80 -3.27 -9.38
C GLU A 117 -7.48 -4.07 -10.68
N LYS A 118 -7.46 -5.42 -10.62
CA LYS A 118 -7.40 -6.33 -11.79
C LYS A 118 -8.60 -7.27 -11.98
N LEU A 119 -9.61 -7.24 -11.11
CA LEU A 119 -10.72 -8.20 -11.13
C LEU A 119 -12.00 -7.56 -11.66
N ARG A 120 -12.05 -7.28 -12.96
CA ARG A 120 -13.34 -6.99 -13.63
C ARG A 120 -13.88 -8.16 -14.45
N ILE A 121 -13.14 -9.24 -14.63
CA ILE A 121 -13.59 -10.41 -15.40
C ILE A 121 -12.88 -11.65 -14.85
N ASN A 122 -13.56 -12.53 -14.09
CA ASN A 122 -13.29 -13.95 -13.79
C ASN A 122 -11.84 -14.54 -13.79
N GLU A 123 -10.79 -13.73 -13.66
CA GLU A 123 -9.39 -14.15 -13.66
C GLU A 123 -8.84 -14.12 -12.25
N THR A 124 -7.96 -15.07 -11.94
CA THR A 124 -7.21 -15.09 -10.69
C THR A 124 -6.27 -13.88 -10.59
N MET A 125 -6.12 -13.27 -9.40
CA MET A 125 -5.13 -12.20 -9.20
C MET A 125 -3.74 -12.61 -9.70
N THR A 126 -3.08 -11.75 -10.47
CA THR A 126 -1.67 -11.99 -10.87
C THR A 126 -0.79 -12.04 -9.62
N GLU A 127 0.25 -12.87 -9.61
CA GLU A 127 1.15 -13.00 -8.44
C GLU A 127 1.76 -11.65 -8.02
N SER A 128 2.08 -10.79 -8.99
CA SER A 128 2.55 -9.42 -8.75
C SER A 128 1.53 -8.55 -8.01
N HIS A 129 0.24 -8.68 -8.34
CA HIS A 129 -0.83 -7.95 -7.67
C HIS A 129 -1.06 -8.47 -6.25
N VAL A 130 -1.07 -9.80 -6.06
CA VAL A 130 -1.15 -10.44 -4.74
C VAL A 130 -0.02 -9.94 -3.84
N LEU A 131 1.19 -9.78 -4.39
CA LEU A 131 2.34 -9.32 -3.65
C LEU A 131 2.24 -7.85 -3.22
N VAL A 132 1.71 -6.98 -4.07
CA VAL A 132 1.44 -5.56 -3.75
C VAL A 132 0.39 -5.46 -2.66
N VAL A 133 -0.75 -6.12 -2.81
CA VAL A 133 -1.84 -6.16 -1.80
C VAL A 133 -1.34 -6.75 -0.49
N LYS A 134 -0.53 -7.81 -0.53
CA LYS A 134 0.08 -8.38 0.68
C LYS A 134 0.95 -7.37 1.41
N ARG A 135 1.81 -6.65 0.69
CA ARG A 135 2.74 -5.68 1.29
C ARG A 135 2.00 -4.46 1.86
N SER A 136 0.98 -3.95 1.17
CA SER A 136 0.16 -2.85 1.67
C SER A 136 -0.61 -3.26 2.92
N LEU A 137 -1.16 -4.47 2.99
CA LEU A 137 -1.80 -5.01 4.20
C LEU A 137 -0.81 -5.22 5.35
N GLU A 138 0.40 -5.74 5.08
CA GLU A 138 1.45 -5.86 6.11
C GLU A 138 1.84 -4.48 6.67
N LEU A 139 1.95 -3.47 5.81
CA LEU A 139 2.19 -2.08 6.21
C LEU A 139 1.03 -1.52 7.04
N LEU A 140 -0.22 -1.64 6.58
CA LEU A 140 -1.39 -1.19 7.35
C LEU A 140 -1.47 -1.89 8.71
N LYS A 141 -1.23 -3.20 8.76
CA LYS A 141 -1.17 -3.97 10.01
C LYS A 141 -0.16 -3.38 10.98
N ASN A 142 1.04 -3.05 10.52
CA ASN A 142 2.06 -2.42 11.37
C ASN A 142 1.61 -1.04 11.88
N LEU A 143 0.95 -0.24 11.03
CA LEU A 143 0.43 1.07 11.43
C LEU A 143 -0.66 0.97 12.49
N VAL A 144 -1.69 0.13 12.30
CA VAL A 144 -2.81 0.01 13.24
C VAL A 144 -2.43 -0.65 14.57
N ARG A 145 -1.36 -1.47 14.59
CA ARG A 145 -0.79 -2.07 15.80
C ARG A 145 0.11 -1.14 16.61
N THR A 146 0.36 0.08 16.12
CA THR A 146 1.16 1.07 16.85
C THR A 146 0.52 1.35 18.20
N ALA A 147 1.35 1.41 19.25
CA ALA A 147 0.90 1.68 20.62
C ALA A 147 0.88 3.19 20.94
N GLY A 148 0.20 3.56 22.03
CA GLY A 148 0.15 4.93 22.53
C GLY A 148 -0.70 5.88 21.68
N SER A 149 -0.54 7.18 21.91
CA SER A 149 -1.35 8.23 21.27
C SER A 149 -1.18 8.30 19.75
N ALA A 150 0.04 8.04 19.24
CA ALA A 150 0.30 7.92 17.81
C ALA A 150 -0.50 6.75 17.20
N GLY A 151 -0.60 5.64 17.91
CA GLY A 151 -1.40 4.49 17.52
C GLY A 151 -2.89 4.76 17.46
N ALA A 152 -3.44 5.40 18.49
CA ALA A 152 -4.84 5.80 18.52
C ALA A 152 -5.18 6.73 17.33
N LEU A 153 -4.33 7.73 17.06
CA LEU A 153 -4.51 8.62 15.91
C LEU A 153 -4.44 7.88 14.57
N LEU A 154 -3.51 6.92 14.43
CA LEU A 154 -3.39 6.10 13.22
C LEU A 154 -4.64 5.26 13.00
N ARG A 155 -5.11 4.54 14.03
CA ARG A 155 -6.31 3.71 13.94
C ARG A 155 -7.53 4.55 13.56
N ARG A 156 -7.75 5.70 14.21
CA ARG A 156 -8.84 6.62 13.87
C ARG A 156 -8.76 7.10 12.42
N ARG A 157 -7.58 7.52 11.95
CA ARG A 157 -7.43 8.00 10.57
C ARG A 157 -7.61 6.91 9.54
N ILE A 158 -7.14 5.70 9.83
CA ILE A 158 -7.27 4.55 8.93
C ILE A 158 -8.72 4.06 8.90
N SER A 159 -9.42 4.02 10.04
CA SER A 159 -10.85 3.61 10.08
C SER A 159 -11.77 4.64 9.43
N THR A 160 -11.46 5.93 9.48
CA THR A 160 -12.25 6.97 8.80
C THR A 160 -12.14 6.95 7.27
N ASN A 161 -11.16 6.24 6.71
CA ASN A 161 -11.10 6.05 5.26
C ASN A 161 -12.12 4.98 4.83
N VAL A 162 -13.11 5.40 4.05
CA VAL A 162 -14.24 4.58 3.58
C VAL A 162 -13.81 3.32 2.82
N PHE A 163 -12.65 3.35 2.16
CA PHE A 163 -12.13 2.21 1.40
C PHE A 163 -11.46 1.16 2.29
N THR A 164 -10.92 1.54 3.45
CA THR A 164 -10.16 0.61 4.32
C THR A 164 -10.99 -0.61 4.67
N ILE A 165 -12.19 -0.41 5.23
CA ILE A 165 -13.01 -1.53 5.71
C ILE A 165 -13.64 -2.28 4.52
N SER A 166 -14.01 -1.57 3.44
CA SER A 166 -14.54 -2.24 2.23
C SER A 166 -13.50 -3.17 1.60
N ASN A 167 -12.27 -2.70 1.41
CA ASN A 167 -11.19 -3.50 0.82
C ASN A 167 -10.90 -4.74 1.68
N ILE A 168 -10.83 -4.57 3.01
CA ILE A 168 -10.60 -5.70 3.91
C ILE A 168 -11.76 -6.69 3.86
N ARG A 169 -13.02 -6.23 3.87
CA ARG A 169 -14.18 -7.12 3.71
C ARG A 169 -14.08 -7.94 2.42
N GLU A 170 -13.73 -7.29 1.31
CA GLU A 170 -13.59 -7.97 0.02
C GLU A 170 -12.48 -9.03 0.01
N ILE A 171 -11.36 -8.74 0.68
CA ILE A 171 -10.27 -9.71 0.90
C ILE A 171 -10.78 -10.89 1.74
N LEU A 172 -11.61 -10.65 2.76
CA LEU A 172 -12.16 -11.71 3.63
C LEU A 172 -13.15 -12.59 2.87
N CYS A 173 -14.03 -12.02 2.05
CA CYS A 173 -15.03 -12.73 1.27
C CYS A 173 -14.48 -13.44 0.03
N PHE A 174 -13.19 -13.31 -0.28
CA PHE A 174 -12.59 -13.95 -1.45
C PHE A 174 -12.53 -15.47 -1.28
N GLU A 175 -13.35 -16.21 -2.03
CA GLU A 175 -13.47 -17.67 -1.91
C GLU A 175 -12.13 -18.40 -2.20
N GLY A 176 -11.53 -18.94 -1.13
CA GLY A 176 -10.66 -20.11 -1.19
C GLY A 176 -9.22 -19.96 -1.70
N LYS A 177 -8.65 -18.76 -1.95
CA LYS A 177 -7.31 -18.66 -2.59
C LYS A 177 -6.21 -17.90 -1.84
N HIS A 178 -6.50 -17.14 -0.78
CA HIS A 178 -5.48 -16.30 -0.13
C HIS A 178 -5.60 -16.18 1.41
N VAL A 179 -5.51 -17.29 2.14
CA VAL A 179 -5.57 -17.34 3.63
C VAL A 179 -4.64 -16.33 4.30
N LYS A 180 -3.44 -16.11 3.75
CA LYS A 180 -2.49 -15.12 4.29
C LYS A 180 -3.03 -13.68 4.22
N LEU A 181 -3.74 -13.32 3.15
CA LEU A 181 -4.35 -11.99 3.03
C LEU A 181 -5.52 -11.84 3.99
N GLN A 182 -6.36 -12.88 4.10
CA GLN A 182 -7.48 -12.91 5.04
C GLN A 182 -7.01 -12.75 6.49
N MET A 183 -5.95 -13.46 6.88
CA MET A 183 -5.34 -13.31 8.22
C MET A 183 -4.79 -11.90 8.47
N LEU A 184 -4.23 -11.23 7.45
CA LEU A 184 -3.84 -9.82 7.59
C LEU A 184 -5.06 -8.92 7.78
N GLY A 185 -6.13 -9.15 7.00
CA GLY A 185 -7.41 -8.44 7.13
C GLY A 185 -8.01 -8.54 8.53
N ILE A 186 -8.07 -9.76 9.08
CA ILE A 186 -8.55 -10.01 10.45
C ILE A 186 -7.72 -9.20 11.46
N HIS A 187 -6.38 -9.30 11.40
CA HIS A 187 -5.52 -8.55 12.32
C HIS A 187 -5.72 -7.03 12.24
N ILE A 188 -5.98 -6.51 11.04
CA ILE A 188 -6.26 -5.09 10.84
C ILE A 188 -7.59 -4.72 11.49
N LEU A 189 -8.68 -5.44 11.20
CA LEU A 189 -10.00 -5.17 11.79
C LEU A 189 -9.98 -5.28 13.32
N THR A 190 -9.33 -6.30 13.87
CA THR A 190 -9.17 -6.46 15.33
C THR A 190 -8.45 -5.27 15.95
N SER A 191 -7.40 -4.77 15.27
CA SER A 191 -6.66 -3.61 15.77
C SER A 191 -7.49 -2.33 15.64
N LEU A 192 -8.19 -2.13 14.53
CA LEU A 192 -9.06 -0.96 14.33
C LEU A 192 -10.21 -0.93 15.33
N GLY A 193 -10.80 -2.08 15.64
CA GLY A 193 -11.85 -2.23 16.64
C GLY A 193 -11.42 -1.92 18.08
N LEU A 194 -10.20 -1.44 18.32
CA LEU A 194 -9.83 -0.79 19.58
C LEU A 194 -10.42 0.62 19.71
N GLU A 195 -10.79 1.26 18.59
CA GLU A 195 -11.42 2.58 18.56
C GLU A 195 -12.94 2.42 18.41
N ASP A 196 -13.73 3.10 19.24
CA ASP A 196 -15.18 2.92 19.27
C ASP A 196 -15.86 3.32 17.95
N ASP A 197 -15.48 4.45 17.35
CA ASP A 197 -15.93 4.88 16.02
C ASP A 197 -15.71 3.79 14.95
N ALA A 198 -14.58 3.07 15.05
CA ALA A 198 -14.25 2.03 14.09
C ALA A 198 -15.10 0.76 14.30
N LYS A 199 -15.43 0.41 15.55
CA LYS A 199 -16.32 -0.73 15.85
C LYS A 199 -17.70 -0.54 15.21
N GLU A 200 -18.25 0.66 15.31
CA GLU A 200 -19.55 0.98 14.70
C GLU A 200 -19.50 0.87 13.17
N SER A 201 -18.44 1.39 12.56
CA SER A 201 -18.24 1.29 11.11
C SER A 201 -18.09 -0.17 10.65
N ILE A 202 -17.32 -0.97 11.38
CA ILE A 202 -17.15 -2.40 11.11
C ILE A 202 -18.50 -3.14 11.26
N GLY A 203 -19.27 -2.85 12.31
CA GLY A 203 -20.59 -3.47 12.54
C GLY A 203 -21.65 -3.05 11.51
N SER A 204 -21.58 -1.83 11.01
CA SER A 204 -22.51 -1.30 9.98
C SER A 204 -22.24 -1.88 8.59
N ILE A 205 -20.98 -2.26 8.33
CA ILE A 205 -20.57 -2.89 7.07
C ILE A 205 -20.88 -4.38 7.18
N GLY A 206 -22.14 -4.75 6.90
CA GLY A 206 -22.58 -6.15 6.90
C GLY A 206 -21.72 -7.07 6.01
N GLY A 207 -21.68 -8.37 6.34
CA GLY A 207 -20.94 -9.40 5.59
C GLY A 207 -19.49 -9.63 6.04
N ILE A 208 -19.10 -9.16 7.23
CA ILE A 208 -17.79 -9.45 7.86
C ILE A 208 -17.84 -10.72 8.74
N LEU A 209 -19.04 -11.27 8.99
CA LEU A 209 -19.32 -12.50 9.73
C LEU A 209 -20.12 -13.48 8.87
#